data_AF-A0A931YG50-F1
#
_entry.id   AF-A0A931YG50-F1
#
_cell.length_a   1.000
_cell.length_b   1.000
_cell.length_c   1.000
_cell.angle_alpha   90.00
_cell.angle_beta   90.00
_cell.angle_gamma   90.00
#
_symmetry.space_group_name_H-M   'P 1'
#
loop_
_entity.id
_entity.type
_entity.pdbx_description
1 polymer ?
#
loop_
_entity_poly.entity_id
_entity_poly.type
_entity_poly.pdbx_seq_one_letter_code
_entity_poly.pdbx_strand_id
1 'polypeptide(L)'
;GAVGPLAVYTSAEAHSATEKGMKIAGFGRRNLRKIPVDDRFALVPAALDDAIAADRAAGVTPACVVATLGTTGVGGIDPLRAIGEICRREGVFLHVDAAWAGSALILSEHRWMLDGIEHVDSFVFNPHKWLLTNFDCSAHLVRDPGAVVRTLSILPEFLKTREGTQVIDYRDWGIPLGRRFRALKLWFVIRSYGVTGLREVVARHIAWGQELAREVAAAPAFELLSPPSLALFCFRYGGGRRGRAGAPEPAAPRAAQRQRGAVPDPDPREGSVRDPLLGRPDLDGAPPRPGRVGADPGDRPEPVVAAPPAVITEGLTKRFGKFTAVDHIDLVVHVGELYGFLGPNGAGKSTTLRMLCGILEPTEGTGRVLGFDLRREPERIKAAIGYMSQRFSLYDDLTGEENLTFYATVYGVPARERRERIQRMIQLADLVGREDVFAGRLSGGYRQRLALACAFVHAPRLVFLDEPTAGVDPVSRRTFWELIRRLADAGVTVVVTTHYMDEAEHCDRLGFIYQGQIMAQGSPAAIKAESFRKPVFEVETPDPRRATDVLADWPAAEEVVRYGPVIRVVAAGDDLTAEAIRQRLEAAGQPASVHVATPSVEDVFISFVDRERKTRLREQLRALSAEAGLRSAR
;
A
#
# COMPACT_ATOMS: atom_id res chain seq x y z
N GLY A 1 -49.74 -12.64 -4.75
CA GLY A 1 -50.48 -12.62 -6.03
C GLY A 1 -49.49 -12.42 -7.16
N ALA A 2 -49.80 -12.89 -8.38
CA ALA A 2 -48.96 -12.61 -9.54
C ALA A 2 -48.84 -11.09 -9.71
N VAL A 3 -47.62 -10.57 -9.63
CA VAL A 3 -47.35 -9.15 -9.90
C VAL A 3 -47.68 -8.91 -11.37
N GLY A 4 -48.53 -7.93 -11.67
CA GLY A 4 -48.82 -7.51 -13.04
C GLY A 4 -47.54 -7.04 -13.77
N PRO A 5 -47.61 -6.70 -15.08
CA PRO A 5 -46.44 -6.19 -15.79
C PRO A 5 -45.85 -4.97 -15.07
N LEU A 6 -44.53 -4.93 -14.94
CA LEU A 6 -43.80 -3.82 -14.32
C LEU A 6 -43.40 -2.79 -15.37
N ALA A 7 -43.53 -1.50 -15.08
CA ALA A 7 -43.08 -0.41 -15.96
C ALA A 7 -41.88 0.36 -15.39
N VAL A 8 -41.00 0.80 -16.27
CA VAL A 8 -39.86 1.67 -15.94
C VAL A 8 -39.93 2.93 -16.80
N TYR A 9 -39.70 4.08 -16.19
CA TYR A 9 -39.81 5.39 -16.82
C TYR A 9 -38.44 6.05 -16.88
N THR A 10 -38.13 6.67 -18.01
CA THR A 10 -36.86 7.41 -18.18
C THR A 10 -37.01 8.48 -19.25
N SER A 11 -36.13 9.47 -19.24
CA SER A 11 -36.07 10.51 -20.29
C SER A 11 -35.87 9.86 -21.67
N ALA A 12 -36.45 10.46 -22.72
CA ALA A 12 -36.23 10.02 -24.10
C ALA A 12 -34.73 9.98 -24.49
N GLU A 13 -33.94 10.86 -23.87
CA GLU A 13 -32.49 11.07 -24.04
C GLU A 13 -31.62 10.25 -23.06
N ALA A 14 -32.23 9.39 -22.24
CA ALA A 14 -31.52 8.59 -21.25
C ALA A 14 -30.55 7.59 -21.89
N HIS A 15 -29.54 7.18 -21.11
CA HIS A 15 -28.52 6.26 -21.57
C HIS A 15 -29.10 4.87 -21.90
N SER A 16 -28.58 4.25 -22.97
CA SER A 16 -29.01 2.90 -23.41
C SER A 16 -28.83 1.79 -22.37
N ALA A 17 -28.08 2.04 -21.28
CA ALA A 17 -27.93 1.10 -20.17
C ALA A 17 -29.26 0.80 -19.49
N THR A 18 -30.19 1.76 -19.40
CA THR A 18 -31.52 1.53 -18.82
C THR A 18 -32.28 0.46 -19.61
N GLU A 19 -32.35 0.61 -20.93
CA GLU A 19 -33.02 -0.37 -21.79
C GLU A 19 -32.32 -1.74 -21.74
N LYS A 20 -30.99 -1.78 -21.70
CA LYS A 20 -30.23 -3.04 -21.53
C LYS A 20 -30.52 -3.70 -20.17
N GLY A 21 -30.51 -2.92 -19.09
CA GLY A 21 -30.78 -3.41 -17.73
C GLY A 21 -32.18 -4.02 -17.64
N MET A 22 -33.18 -3.36 -18.20
CA MET A 22 -34.55 -3.90 -18.27
C MET A 22 -34.66 -5.20 -19.07
N LYS A 23 -33.97 -5.28 -20.21
CA LYS A 23 -33.94 -6.50 -21.03
C LYS A 23 -33.33 -7.66 -20.24
N ILE A 24 -32.24 -7.42 -19.52
CA ILE A 24 -31.58 -8.41 -18.66
C ILE A 24 -32.47 -8.80 -17.48
N ALA A 25 -33.17 -7.85 -16.88
CA ALA A 25 -34.11 -8.09 -15.77
C ALA A 25 -35.42 -8.77 -16.20
N GLY A 26 -35.64 -9.00 -17.50
CA GLY A 26 -36.81 -9.70 -18.02
C GLY A 26 -38.08 -8.84 -18.13
N PHE A 27 -38.00 -7.51 -17.97
CA PHE A 27 -39.18 -6.64 -18.01
C PHE A 27 -39.73 -6.49 -19.43
N GLY A 28 -38.88 -6.65 -20.46
CA GLY A 28 -39.27 -6.53 -21.87
C GLY A 28 -39.36 -5.08 -22.36
N ARG A 29 -39.12 -4.87 -23.67
CA ARG A 29 -39.02 -3.52 -24.27
C ARG A 29 -40.31 -2.72 -24.20
N ARG A 30 -41.47 -3.39 -24.24
CA ARG A 30 -42.79 -2.75 -24.20
C ARG A 30 -43.11 -2.11 -22.84
N ASN A 31 -42.31 -2.39 -21.82
CA ASN A 31 -42.49 -1.90 -20.46
C ASN A 31 -41.57 -0.72 -20.10
N LEU A 32 -40.75 -0.27 -21.06
CA LEU A 32 -39.99 0.98 -20.93
C LEU A 32 -40.85 2.14 -21.46
N ARG A 33 -41.04 3.16 -20.63
CA ARG A 33 -41.70 4.43 -20.98
C ARG A 33 -40.62 5.49 -21.18
N LYS A 34 -40.50 5.98 -22.41
CA LYS A 34 -39.67 7.13 -22.73
C LYS A 34 -40.49 8.40 -22.56
N ILE A 35 -40.19 9.17 -21.52
CA ILE A 35 -40.89 10.41 -21.21
C ILE A 35 -40.31 11.54 -22.08
N PRO A 36 -41.17 12.40 -22.67
CA PRO A 36 -40.73 13.58 -23.41
C PRO A 36 -39.83 14.51 -22.58
N VAL A 37 -39.03 15.29 -23.29
CA VAL A 37 -38.11 16.28 -22.71
C VAL A 37 -38.48 17.69 -23.15
N ASP A 38 -38.05 18.68 -22.37
CA ASP A 38 -38.17 20.11 -22.70
C ASP A 38 -37.07 20.60 -23.64
N ASP A 39 -37.02 21.91 -23.93
CA ASP A 39 -36.02 22.53 -24.80
C ASP A 39 -34.58 22.50 -24.23
N ARG A 40 -34.43 22.13 -22.95
CA ARG A 40 -33.14 21.86 -22.30
C ARG A 40 -32.85 20.37 -22.20
N PHE A 41 -33.65 19.55 -22.87
CA PHE A 41 -33.56 18.09 -22.90
C PHE A 41 -33.72 17.44 -21.52
N ALA A 42 -34.40 18.13 -20.58
CA ALA A 42 -34.75 17.60 -19.28
C ALA A 42 -36.12 16.92 -19.33
N LEU A 43 -36.29 15.80 -18.61
CA LEU A 43 -37.56 15.10 -18.49
C LEU A 43 -38.67 16.04 -18.01
N VAL A 44 -39.82 16.00 -18.69
CA VAL A 44 -41.01 16.80 -18.32
C VAL A 44 -41.80 16.09 -17.21
N PRO A 45 -41.87 16.63 -15.97
CA PRO A 45 -42.51 15.93 -14.84
C PRO A 45 -44.01 15.67 -15.04
N ALA A 46 -44.75 16.58 -15.66
CA ALA A 46 -46.17 16.39 -15.95
C ALA A 46 -46.41 15.16 -16.85
N ALA A 47 -45.58 14.99 -17.87
CA ALA A 47 -45.68 13.84 -18.78
C ALA A 47 -45.29 12.50 -18.10
N LEU A 48 -44.40 12.54 -17.11
CA LEU A 48 -44.11 11.38 -16.25
C LEU A 48 -45.32 11.02 -15.40
N ASP A 49 -45.97 12.01 -14.79
CA ASP A 49 -47.15 11.81 -13.96
C ASP A 49 -48.31 11.19 -14.75
N ASP A 50 -48.61 11.76 -15.92
CA ASP A 50 -49.62 11.23 -16.85
C ASP A 50 -49.32 9.78 -17.27
N ALA A 51 -48.05 9.47 -17.54
CA ALA A 51 -47.63 8.12 -17.93
C ALA A 51 -47.80 7.11 -16.78
N ILE A 52 -47.48 7.49 -15.55
CA ILE A 52 -47.68 6.64 -14.37
C ILE A 52 -49.17 6.40 -14.13
N ALA A 53 -50.00 7.44 -14.20
CA ALA A 53 -51.44 7.33 -14.04
C ALA A 53 -52.07 6.41 -15.10
N ALA A 54 -51.65 6.54 -16.36
CA ALA A 54 -52.12 5.69 -17.46
C ALA A 54 -51.73 4.22 -17.27
N ASP A 55 -50.50 3.94 -16.85
CA ASP A 55 -50.05 2.57 -16.58
C ASP A 55 -50.80 1.93 -15.40
N ARG A 56 -51.02 2.69 -14.31
CA ARG A 56 -51.83 2.22 -13.19
C ARG A 56 -53.26 1.88 -13.61
N ALA A 57 -53.88 2.75 -14.41
CA ALA A 57 -55.22 2.51 -14.96
C ALA A 57 -55.27 1.25 -15.86
N ALA A 58 -54.17 0.94 -16.56
CA ALA A 58 -54.01 -0.26 -17.36
C ALA A 58 -53.61 -1.53 -16.56
N GLY A 59 -53.52 -1.45 -15.23
CA GLY A 59 -53.11 -2.56 -14.37
C GLY A 59 -51.61 -2.88 -14.42
N VAL A 60 -50.79 -1.98 -14.98
CA VAL A 60 -49.32 -2.05 -15.00
C VAL A 60 -48.80 -1.43 -13.71
N THR A 61 -47.82 -2.06 -13.07
CA THR A 61 -47.23 -1.57 -11.81
C THR A 61 -46.01 -0.69 -12.11
N PRO A 62 -46.03 0.60 -11.76
CA PRO A 62 -44.86 1.47 -11.88
C PRO A 62 -43.76 0.99 -10.92
N ALA A 63 -42.61 0.58 -11.46
CA ALA A 63 -41.55 -0.05 -10.66
C ALA A 63 -40.38 0.89 -10.38
N CYS A 64 -39.94 1.65 -11.39
CA CYS A 64 -38.75 2.49 -11.27
C CYS A 64 -38.80 3.69 -12.21
N VAL A 65 -38.38 4.85 -11.72
CA VAL A 65 -38.03 6.01 -12.55
C VAL A 65 -36.51 6.16 -12.56
N VAL A 66 -35.93 6.28 -13.75
CA VAL A 66 -34.51 6.58 -13.97
C VAL A 66 -34.39 8.03 -14.43
N ALA A 67 -34.07 8.92 -13.48
CA ALA A 67 -33.72 10.30 -13.75
C ALA A 67 -32.24 10.41 -14.11
N THR A 68 -31.90 11.29 -15.06
CA THR A 68 -30.54 11.46 -15.57
C THR A 68 -29.98 12.83 -15.21
N LEU A 69 -28.82 12.86 -14.55
CA LEU A 69 -28.01 14.07 -14.41
C LEU A 69 -26.92 14.06 -15.47
N GLY A 70 -27.16 14.76 -16.58
CA GLY A 70 -26.26 14.88 -17.71
C GLY A 70 -26.36 13.70 -18.68
N THR A 71 -27.32 13.76 -19.58
CA THR A 71 -27.47 12.78 -20.67
C THR A 71 -26.24 12.77 -21.58
N THR A 72 -25.87 11.58 -22.09
CA THR A 72 -24.62 11.41 -22.86
C THR A 72 -24.59 12.22 -24.15
N GLY A 73 -25.74 12.39 -24.81
CA GLY A 73 -25.82 13.05 -26.12
C GLY A 73 -25.79 14.56 -26.02
N VAL A 74 -26.62 15.13 -25.14
CA VAL A 74 -26.95 16.57 -25.12
C VAL A 74 -26.76 17.23 -23.76
N GLY A 75 -26.42 16.47 -22.71
CA GLY A 75 -26.15 16.99 -21.38
C GLY A 75 -27.39 17.43 -20.61
N GLY A 76 -28.58 16.94 -20.96
CA GLY A 76 -29.83 17.24 -20.25
C GLY A 76 -29.76 16.84 -18.77
N ILE A 77 -30.37 17.65 -17.90
CA ILE A 77 -30.37 17.48 -16.44
C ILE A 77 -31.82 17.43 -15.96
N ASP A 78 -32.26 16.26 -15.52
CA ASP A 78 -33.64 16.05 -15.08
C ASP A 78 -33.92 16.74 -13.72
N PRO A 79 -35.12 17.32 -13.53
CA PRO A 79 -35.48 18.03 -12.30
C PRO A 79 -35.82 17.05 -11.16
N LEU A 80 -34.81 16.70 -10.35
CA LEU A 80 -34.93 15.64 -9.33
C LEU A 80 -36.03 15.90 -8.29
N ARG A 81 -36.23 17.13 -7.80
CA ARG A 81 -37.29 17.45 -6.83
C ARG A 81 -38.68 17.09 -7.36
N ALA A 82 -39.03 17.60 -8.55
CA ALA A 82 -40.34 17.36 -9.14
C ALA A 82 -40.57 15.86 -9.43
N ILE A 83 -39.55 15.16 -9.97
CA ILE A 83 -39.61 13.72 -10.20
C ILE A 83 -39.74 12.95 -8.88
N GLY A 84 -38.98 13.35 -7.86
CA GLY A 84 -38.96 12.73 -6.54
C GLY A 84 -40.27 12.89 -5.77
N GLU A 85 -40.95 14.02 -5.91
CA GLU A 85 -42.28 14.24 -5.35
C GLU A 85 -43.33 13.30 -5.99
N ILE A 86 -43.29 13.14 -7.31
CA ILE A 86 -44.12 12.17 -8.04
C ILE A 86 -43.79 10.75 -7.56
N CYS A 87 -42.51 10.35 -7.56
CA CYS A 87 -42.09 9.01 -7.15
C CYS A 87 -42.51 8.70 -5.71
N ARG A 88 -42.39 9.65 -4.79
CA ARG A 88 -42.81 9.47 -3.39
C ARG A 88 -44.32 9.32 -3.26
N ARG A 89 -45.11 10.16 -3.96
CA ARG A 89 -46.58 10.05 -3.98
C ARG A 89 -47.03 8.70 -4.55
N GLU A 90 -46.38 8.26 -5.62
CA GLU A 90 -46.73 7.05 -6.36
C GLU A 90 -46.07 5.78 -5.79
N GLY A 91 -45.20 5.87 -4.79
CA GLY A 91 -44.47 4.72 -4.24
C GLY A 91 -43.55 4.03 -5.25
N VAL A 92 -42.90 4.80 -6.13
CA VAL A 92 -42.02 4.29 -7.20
C VAL A 92 -40.55 4.50 -6.82
N PHE A 93 -39.71 3.51 -7.09
CA PHE A 93 -38.27 3.60 -6.83
C PHE A 93 -37.62 4.65 -7.74
N LEU A 94 -36.84 5.56 -7.17
CA LEU A 94 -36.11 6.60 -7.91
C LEU A 94 -34.62 6.29 -7.99
N HIS A 95 -34.16 5.96 -9.20
CA HIS A 95 -32.74 5.85 -9.53
C HIS A 95 -32.25 7.13 -10.23
N VAL A 96 -31.07 7.62 -9.85
CA VAL A 96 -30.39 8.71 -10.53
C VAL A 96 -29.15 8.19 -11.25
N ASP A 97 -29.17 8.26 -12.58
CA ASP A 97 -28.00 8.09 -13.44
C ASP A 97 -27.26 9.43 -13.56
N ALA A 98 -26.24 9.61 -12.73
CA ALA A 98 -25.29 10.71 -12.81
C ALA A 98 -23.92 10.23 -13.29
N ALA A 99 -23.86 9.17 -14.11
CA ALA A 99 -22.61 8.56 -14.55
C ALA A 99 -21.60 9.58 -15.10
N TRP A 100 -22.08 10.58 -15.86
CA TRP A 100 -21.24 11.64 -16.40
C TRP A 100 -21.18 12.89 -15.50
N ALA A 101 -22.30 13.61 -15.33
CA ALA A 101 -22.29 14.89 -14.61
C ALA A 101 -22.11 14.76 -13.09
N GLY A 102 -22.28 13.57 -12.51
CA GLY A 102 -22.08 13.34 -11.08
C GLY A 102 -20.66 13.67 -10.60
N SER A 103 -19.67 13.62 -11.50
CA SER A 103 -18.30 14.07 -11.20
C SER A 103 -18.21 15.58 -10.95
N ALA A 104 -19.07 16.38 -11.60
CA ALA A 104 -19.11 17.83 -11.42
C ALA A 104 -19.61 18.26 -10.04
N LEU A 105 -20.28 17.37 -9.29
CA LEU A 105 -20.76 17.64 -7.93
C LEU A 105 -19.65 17.87 -6.90
N ILE A 106 -18.40 17.57 -7.27
CA ILE A 106 -17.22 17.95 -6.49
C ILE A 106 -17.10 19.48 -6.35
N LEU A 107 -17.66 20.22 -7.31
CA LEU A 107 -17.80 21.68 -7.33
C LEU A 107 -19.13 22.07 -6.67
N SER A 108 -19.07 22.95 -5.68
CA SER A 108 -20.24 23.36 -4.88
C SER A 108 -21.31 24.08 -5.72
N GLU A 109 -20.89 24.88 -6.68
CA GLU A 109 -21.71 25.67 -7.60
C GLU A 109 -22.54 24.81 -8.55
N HIS A 110 -22.25 23.51 -8.66
CA HIS A 110 -22.99 22.56 -9.49
C HIS A 110 -23.90 21.63 -8.68
N ARG A 111 -23.95 21.80 -7.35
CA ARG A 111 -24.79 20.97 -6.47
C ARG A 111 -26.28 21.29 -6.54
N TRP A 112 -26.68 22.34 -7.25
CA TRP A 112 -28.09 22.58 -7.57
C TRP A 112 -28.74 21.41 -8.32
N MET A 113 -27.94 20.60 -9.04
CA MET A 113 -28.41 19.35 -9.68
C MET A 113 -28.90 18.29 -8.68
N LEU A 114 -28.59 18.45 -7.39
CA LEU A 114 -29.03 17.55 -6.31
C LEU A 114 -30.30 18.05 -5.59
N ASP A 115 -30.94 19.11 -6.07
CA ASP A 115 -32.20 19.56 -5.47
C ASP A 115 -33.27 18.46 -5.59
N GLY A 116 -33.67 17.87 -4.45
CA GLY A 116 -34.56 16.69 -4.38
C GLY A 116 -33.86 15.37 -4.08
N ILE A 117 -32.55 15.35 -3.76
CA ILE A 117 -31.78 14.14 -3.43
C ILE A 117 -32.40 13.31 -2.28
N GLU A 118 -33.14 13.95 -1.36
CA GLU A 118 -33.89 13.32 -0.28
C GLU A 118 -35.01 12.38 -0.76
N HIS A 119 -35.34 12.37 -2.05
CA HIS A 119 -36.26 11.44 -2.69
C HIS A 119 -35.57 10.26 -3.40
N VAL A 120 -34.25 10.31 -3.59
CA VAL A 120 -33.51 9.34 -4.40
C VAL A 120 -33.18 8.07 -3.63
N ASP A 121 -33.52 6.90 -4.19
CA ASP A 121 -33.25 5.60 -3.57
C ASP A 121 -31.88 5.04 -3.95
N SER A 122 -31.39 5.37 -5.14
CA SER A 122 -30.07 4.99 -5.60
C SER A 122 -29.48 6.01 -6.57
N PHE A 123 -28.15 6.14 -6.55
CA PHE A 123 -27.42 7.16 -7.28
C PHE A 123 -26.13 6.55 -7.83
N VAL A 124 -25.83 6.76 -9.10
CA VAL A 124 -24.56 6.30 -9.71
C VAL A 124 -23.79 7.46 -10.32
N PHE A 125 -22.48 7.48 -10.09
CA PHE A 125 -21.57 8.33 -10.86
C PHE A 125 -20.29 7.57 -11.23
N ASN A 126 -19.62 7.99 -12.29
CA ASN A 126 -18.43 7.30 -12.79
C ASN A 126 -17.18 8.18 -12.67
N PRO A 127 -16.36 7.97 -11.62
CA PRO A 127 -15.04 8.61 -11.53
C PRO A 127 -14.17 8.43 -12.77
N HIS A 128 -14.32 7.32 -13.49
CA HIS A 128 -13.53 7.08 -14.71
C HIS A 128 -13.90 7.94 -15.92
N LYS A 129 -14.97 8.75 -15.83
CA LYS A 129 -15.34 9.65 -16.92
C LYS A 129 -14.63 11.00 -16.79
N TRP A 130 -14.71 11.64 -15.62
CA TRP A 130 -14.28 13.03 -15.47
C TRP A 130 -13.44 13.30 -14.22
N LEU A 131 -13.11 12.27 -13.43
CA LEU A 131 -12.22 12.37 -12.27
C LEU A 131 -10.88 11.65 -12.52
N LEU A 132 -10.37 11.68 -13.75
CA LEU A 132 -9.03 11.17 -14.14
C LEU A 132 -8.74 9.71 -13.77
N THR A 133 -9.77 8.92 -13.45
CA THR A 133 -9.60 7.54 -13.03
C THR A 133 -9.57 6.61 -14.24
N ASN A 134 -8.56 5.77 -14.36
CA ASN A 134 -8.48 4.85 -15.49
C ASN A 134 -9.67 3.89 -15.54
N PHE A 135 -10.09 3.55 -16.76
CA PHE A 135 -11.22 2.67 -16.98
C PHE A 135 -10.98 1.29 -16.32
N ASP A 136 -11.95 0.70 -15.63
CA ASP A 136 -13.27 1.21 -15.24
C ASP A 136 -13.37 1.46 -13.73
N CYS A 137 -14.18 2.45 -13.34
CA CYS A 137 -14.51 2.77 -11.94
C CYS A 137 -15.87 3.49 -11.83
N SER A 138 -16.86 2.83 -11.26
CA SER A 138 -18.22 3.37 -11.05
C SER A 138 -18.56 3.26 -9.56
N ALA A 139 -19.15 4.32 -9.02
CA ALA A 139 -19.58 4.41 -7.63
C ALA A 139 -21.11 4.39 -7.61
N HIS A 140 -21.66 3.34 -7.02
CA HIS A 140 -23.09 3.15 -6.83
C HIS A 140 -23.42 3.35 -5.35
N LEU A 141 -24.28 4.31 -5.08
CA LEU A 141 -24.74 4.70 -3.76
C LEU A 141 -26.21 4.28 -3.64
N VAL A 142 -26.59 3.72 -2.50
CA VAL A 142 -27.95 3.25 -2.23
C VAL A 142 -28.40 3.72 -0.86
N ARG A 143 -29.68 4.07 -0.75
CA ARG A 143 -30.28 4.55 0.51
C ARG A 143 -30.47 3.43 1.53
N ASP A 144 -30.94 2.27 1.08
CA ASP A 144 -31.05 1.05 1.90
C ASP A 144 -30.04 -0.01 1.40
N PRO A 145 -28.83 -0.08 1.98
CA PRO A 145 -27.88 -1.15 1.68
C PRO A 145 -28.43 -2.55 1.96
N GLY A 146 -29.30 -2.68 2.97
CA GLY A 146 -29.90 -3.95 3.36
C GLY A 146 -30.79 -4.53 2.25
N ALA A 147 -31.51 -3.68 1.50
CA ALA A 147 -32.30 -4.14 0.37
C ALA A 147 -31.44 -4.76 -0.73
N VAL A 148 -30.28 -4.14 -1.04
CA VAL A 148 -29.34 -4.66 -2.04
C VAL A 148 -28.81 -6.02 -1.61
N VAL A 149 -28.29 -6.10 -0.38
CA VAL A 149 -27.74 -7.34 0.17
C VAL A 149 -28.81 -8.43 0.20
N ARG A 150 -30.00 -8.18 0.76
CA ARG A 150 -31.10 -9.17 0.78
C ARG A 150 -31.51 -9.66 -0.62
N THR A 151 -31.44 -8.80 -1.63
CA THR A 151 -31.82 -9.14 -3.00
C THR A 151 -30.77 -10.02 -3.69
N LEU A 152 -29.48 -9.80 -3.39
CA LEU A 152 -28.36 -10.42 -4.10
C LEU A 152 -27.67 -11.54 -3.30
N SER A 153 -27.89 -11.61 -1.98
CA SER A 153 -27.38 -12.67 -1.13
C SER A 153 -27.96 -14.01 -1.57
N ILE A 154 -27.09 -14.83 -2.15
CA ILE A 154 -27.29 -16.26 -2.30
C ILE A 154 -26.24 -16.87 -1.38
N LEU A 155 -26.67 -17.64 -0.37
CA LEU A 155 -25.77 -18.27 0.62
C LEU A 155 -25.58 -19.76 0.29
N PRO A 156 -24.79 -20.13 -0.74
CA PRO A 156 -24.43 -21.52 -0.92
C PRO A 156 -23.45 -21.95 0.18
N GLU A 157 -23.46 -23.23 0.55
CA GLU A 157 -22.71 -23.75 1.70
C GLU A 157 -21.20 -23.47 1.61
N PHE A 158 -20.63 -23.51 0.40
CA PHE A 158 -19.19 -23.31 0.17
C PHE A 158 -18.70 -21.86 0.36
N LEU A 159 -19.61 -20.91 0.58
CA LEU A 159 -19.30 -19.50 0.79
C LEU A 159 -19.49 -19.02 2.24
N LYS A 160 -19.92 -19.91 3.14
CA LYS A 160 -20.07 -19.59 4.56
C LYS A 160 -18.71 -19.56 5.24
N THR A 161 -18.39 -18.44 5.88
CA THR A 161 -17.21 -18.27 6.74
C THR A 161 -17.66 -18.06 8.19
N ARG A 162 -16.79 -18.38 9.16
CA ARG A 162 -17.09 -18.19 10.59
C ARG A 162 -17.14 -16.70 10.96
N GLU A 163 -16.49 -15.86 10.17
CA GLU A 163 -16.30 -14.43 10.37
C GLU A 163 -17.35 -13.58 9.63
N GLY A 164 -18.31 -14.20 8.92
CA GLY A 164 -19.23 -13.50 8.00
C GLY A 164 -20.06 -12.37 8.65
N THR A 165 -20.29 -12.41 9.96
CA THR A 165 -21.00 -11.34 10.69
C THR A 165 -20.08 -10.22 11.19
N GLN A 166 -18.76 -10.37 11.08
CA GLN A 166 -17.75 -9.44 11.60
C GLN A 166 -17.15 -8.54 10.51
N VAL A 167 -17.42 -8.82 9.23
CA VAL A 167 -16.84 -8.08 8.09
C VAL A 167 -17.91 -7.74 7.05
N ILE A 168 -17.70 -6.64 6.31
CA ILE A 168 -18.57 -6.30 5.18
C ILE A 168 -18.25 -7.25 4.02
N ASP A 169 -19.16 -8.19 3.74
CA ASP A 169 -19.04 -9.08 2.59
C ASP A 169 -19.51 -8.36 1.31
N TYR A 170 -18.57 -7.83 0.54
CA TYR A 170 -18.85 -7.12 -0.71
C TYR A 170 -19.35 -8.00 -1.85
N ARG A 171 -19.34 -9.33 -1.71
CA ARG A 171 -19.90 -10.25 -2.73
C ARG A 171 -21.38 -9.97 -2.95
N ASP A 172 -22.12 -9.73 -1.87
CA ASP A 172 -23.57 -9.61 -1.90
C ASP A 172 -24.02 -8.17 -2.27
N TRP A 173 -23.08 -7.30 -2.67
CA TRP A 173 -23.35 -5.92 -3.09
C TRP A 173 -23.46 -5.76 -4.61
N GLY A 174 -23.35 -6.86 -5.37
CA GLY A 174 -23.43 -6.85 -6.81
C GLY A 174 -23.76 -8.23 -7.39
N ILE A 175 -24.08 -8.25 -8.69
CA ILE A 175 -24.35 -9.50 -9.41
C ILE A 175 -23.10 -10.40 -9.50
N PRO A 176 -21.88 -9.88 -9.77
CA PRO A 176 -20.70 -10.73 -9.89
C PRO A 176 -20.18 -11.20 -8.52
N LEU A 177 -19.89 -12.50 -8.39
CA LEU A 177 -19.21 -13.06 -7.22
C LEU A 177 -17.77 -12.53 -7.07
N GLY A 178 -17.04 -12.45 -8.19
CA GLY A 178 -15.68 -11.91 -8.25
C GLY A 178 -15.67 -10.44 -8.65
N ARG A 179 -14.86 -9.61 -7.98
CA ARG A 179 -14.76 -8.17 -8.23
C ARG A 179 -13.31 -7.70 -8.31
N ARG A 180 -13.03 -6.80 -9.27
CA ARG A 180 -11.74 -6.09 -9.34
C ARG A 180 -11.68 -4.96 -8.31
N PHE A 181 -10.51 -4.76 -7.69
CA PHE A 181 -10.31 -3.73 -6.67
C PHE A 181 -10.10 -2.31 -7.26
N ARG A 182 -11.17 -1.74 -7.81
CA ARG A 182 -11.14 -0.43 -8.51
C ARG A 182 -11.03 0.77 -7.57
N ALA A 183 -11.49 0.61 -6.33
CA ALA A 183 -11.43 1.66 -5.32
C ALA A 183 -9.99 2.11 -5.07
N LEU A 184 -9.01 1.21 -5.19
CA LEU A 184 -7.59 1.54 -5.07
C LEU A 184 -7.12 2.54 -6.14
N LYS A 185 -7.60 2.40 -7.39
CA LYS A 185 -7.27 3.36 -8.47
C LYS A 185 -7.80 4.76 -8.14
N LEU A 186 -9.07 4.84 -7.72
CA LEU A 186 -9.70 6.10 -7.34
C LEU A 186 -8.99 6.72 -6.13
N TRP A 187 -8.63 5.89 -5.15
CA TRP A 187 -7.87 6.33 -3.98
C TRP A 187 -6.52 6.94 -4.39
N PHE A 188 -5.76 6.30 -5.28
CA PHE A 188 -4.52 6.86 -5.80
C PHE A 188 -4.74 8.20 -6.50
N VAL A 189 -5.77 8.33 -7.34
CA VAL A 189 -6.09 9.63 -7.97
C VAL A 189 -6.39 10.71 -6.94
N ILE A 190 -7.19 10.39 -5.92
CA ILE A 190 -7.51 11.35 -4.84
C ILE A 190 -6.25 11.74 -4.07
N ARG A 191 -5.34 10.80 -3.78
CA ARG A 191 -4.06 11.09 -3.12
C ARG A 191 -3.12 11.93 -3.99
N SER A 192 -3.11 11.68 -5.30
CA SER A 192 -2.22 12.38 -6.24
C SER A 192 -2.63 13.81 -6.53
N TYR A 193 -3.92 14.03 -6.81
CA TYR A 193 -4.42 15.35 -7.20
C TYR A 193 -5.01 16.14 -6.03
N GLY A 194 -5.44 15.45 -4.97
CA GLY A 194 -6.27 16.04 -3.93
C GLY A 194 -7.66 16.43 -4.44
N VAL A 195 -8.58 16.72 -3.51
CA VAL A 195 -9.92 17.19 -3.88
C VAL A 195 -9.84 18.55 -4.59
N THR A 196 -8.95 19.44 -4.16
CA THR A 196 -8.75 20.76 -4.78
C THR A 196 -8.25 20.65 -6.22
N GLY A 197 -7.21 19.84 -6.49
CA GLY A 197 -6.72 19.68 -7.85
C GLY A 197 -7.76 19.05 -8.77
N LEU A 198 -8.55 18.08 -8.27
CA LEU A 198 -9.67 17.53 -9.04
C LEU A 198 -10.75 18.58 -9.34
N ARG A 199 -11.08 19.45 -8.38
CA ARG A 199 -12.01 20.58 -8.61
C ARG A 199 -11.49 21.52 -9.69
N GLU A 200 -10.21 21.91 -9.62
CA GLU A 200 -9.59 22.79 -10.61
C GLU A 200 -9.65 22.21 -12.02
N VAL A 201 -9.38 20.90 -12.17
CA VAL A 201 -9.47 20.19 -13.45
C VAL A 201 -10.90 20.23 -13.99
N VAL A 202 -11.89 19.85 -13.18
CA VAL A 202 -13.29 19.83 -13.62
C VAL A 202 -13.78 21.24 -13.95
N ALA A 203 -13.49 22.25 -13.12
CA ALA A 203 -13.89 23.63 -13.34
C ALA A 203 -13.28 24.19 -14.64
N ARG A 204 -12.01 23.87 -14.90
CA ARG A 204 -11.33 24.28 -16.14
C ARG A 204 -11.95 23.64 -17.38
N HIS A 205 -12.27 22.35 -17.32
CA HIS A 205 -12.94 21.66 -18.44
C HIS A 205 -14.32 22.27 -18.72
N ILE A 206 -15.08 22.65 -17.68
CA ILE A 206 -16.36 23.35 -17.83
C ILE A 206 -16.15 24.73 -18.45
N ALA A 207 -15.18 25.51 -17.96
CA ALA A 207 -14.87 26.82 -18.49
C ALA A 207 -14.52 26.78 -20.00
N TRP A 208 -13.66 25.84 -20.41
CA TRP A 208 -13.31 25.63 -21.82
C TRP A 208 -14.52 25.24 -22.67
N GLY A 209 -15.39 24.34 -22.17
CA GLY A 209 -16.61 23.96 -22.88
C GLY A 209 -17.56 25.14 -23.07
N GLN A 210 -17.73 25.97 -22.05
CA GLN A 210 -18.57 27.18 -22.11
C GLN A 210 -17.98 28.27 -23.01
N GLU A 211 -16.66 28.43 -23.01
CA GLU A 211 -15.96 29.36 -23.89
C GLU A 211 -16.11 28.96 -25.36
N LEU A 212 -15.84 27.69 -25.68
CA LEU A 212 -16.01 27.18 -27.04
C LEU A 212 -17.48 27.27 -27.48
N ALA A 213 -18.45 27.02 -26.60
CA ALA A 213 -19.86 27.18 -26.93
C ALA A 213 -20.21 28.63 -27.33
N ARG A 214 -19.63 29.63 -26.65
CA ARG A 214 -19.81 31.05 -26.99
C ARG A 214 -19.18 31.39 -28.34
N GLU A 215 -17.98 30.89 -28.61
CA GLU A 215 -17.31 31.09 -29.90
C GLU A 215 -18.10 30.47 -31.05
N VAL A 216 -18.60 29.24 -30.87
CA VAL A 216 -19.45 28.54 -31.84
C VAL A 216 -20.76 29.28 -32.07
N ALA A 217 -21.41 29.80 -31.02
CA ALA A 217 -22.64 30.58 -31.15
C ALA A 217 -22.43 31.90 -31.89
N ALA A 218 -21.26 32.52 -31.74
CA ALA A 218 -20.92 33.77 -32.42
C ALA A 218 -20.51 33.57 -33.89
N ALA A 219 -20.10 32.36 -34.27
CA ALA A 219 -19.59 32.06 -35.59
C ALA A 219 -20.74 31.76 -36.58
N PRO A 220 -20.93 32.55 -37.65
CA PRO A 220 -22.06 32.39 -38.59
C PRO A 220 -22.09 31.06 -39.35
N ALA A 221 -20.96 30.35 -39.39
CA ALA A 221 -20.85 29.06 -40.06
C ALA A 221 -21.34 27.88 -39.19
N PHE A 222 -21.67 28.13 -37.93
CA PHE A 222 -22.11 27.11 -36.99
C PHE A 222 -23.48 27.44 -36.40
N GLU A 223 -24.15 26.39 -35.94
CA GLU A 223 -25.46 26.47 -35.31
C GLU A 223 -25.44 25.58 -34.06
N LEU A 224 -25.81 26.14 -32.91
CA LEU A 224 -25.97 25.35 -31.69
C LEU A 224 -27.24 24.49 -31.81
N LEU A 225 -27.07 23.19 -31.59
CA LEU A 225 -28.16 22.20 -31.58
C LEU A 225 -28.67 21.92 -30.17
N SER A 226 -27.89 22.24 -29.15
CA SER A 226 -28.29 22.12 -27.75
C SER A 226 -27.76 23.30 -26.94
N PRO A 227 -28.46 23.70 -25.87
CA PRO A 227 -27.89 24.58 -24.87
C PRO A 227 -26.62 23.96 -24.26
N PRO A 228 -25.61 24.76 -23.90
CA PRO A 228 -24.43 24.24 -23.24
C PRO A 228 -24.74 23.80 -21.81
N SER A 229 -24.40 22.55 -21.50
CA SER A 229 -24.58 21.93 -20.20
C SER A 229 -23.23 21.46 -19.66
N LEU A 230 -22.75 22.14 -18.61
CA LEU A 230 -21.40 21.95 -18.07
C LEU A 230 -20.34 22.10 -19.18
N ALA A 231 -19.65 21.03 -19.57
CA ALA A 231 -18.66 21.03 -20.65
C ALA A 231 -19.18 20.45 -21.98
N LEU A 232 -20.47 20.12 -22.08
CA LEU A 232 -21.06 19.45 -23.25
C LEU A 232 -22.06 20.37 -23.95
N PHE A 233 -21.96 20.44 -25.28
CA PHE A 233 -22.94 21.06 -26.16
C PHE A 233 -22.82 20.45 -27.56
N CYS A 234 -23.91 20.44 -28.31
CA CYS A 234 -23.93 19.99 -29.69
C CYS A 234 -24.04 21.17 -30.64
N PHE A 235 -23.36 21.08 -31.77
CA PHE A 235 -23.44 22.09 -32.82
C PHE A 235 -23.32 21.45 -34.20
N ARG A 236 -23.84 22.15 -35.21
CA ARG A 236 -23.77 21.78 -36.62
C ARG A 236 -22.89 22.78 -37.35
N TYR A 237 -22.02 22.29 -38.22
CA TYR A 237 -21.36 23.14 -39.21
C TYR A 237 -22.26 23.29 -40.43
N GLY A 238 -22.68 24.52 -40.71
CA GLY A 238 -23.58 24.86 -41.80
C GLY A 238 -22.90 25.03 -43.16
N GLY A 239 -21.55 25.05 -43.20
CA GLY A 239 -20.72 25.13 -44.41
C GLY A 239 -21.14 26.23 -45.37
N GLY A 240 -20.50 27.41 -45.29
CA GLY A 240 -20.85 28.63 -46.05
C GLY A 240 -21.51 28.40 -47.41
N ARG A 241 -22.84 28.29 -47.43
CA ARG A 241 -23.64 28.28 -48.66
C ARG A 241 -23.85 29.73 -49.11
N ARG A 242 -22.83 30.28 -49.76
CA ARG A 242 -23.04 31.28 -50.81
C ARG A 242 -22.49 30.70 -52.12
N GLY A 243 -23.41 30.33 -53.02
CA GLY A 243 -23.12 30.09 -54.44
C GLY A 243 -23.00 28.64 -54.89
N ARG A 244 -24.12 27.91 -54.97
CA ARG A 244 -24.40 26.99 -56.10
C ARG A 244 -25.88 26.62 -56.11
N ALA A 245 -26.61 27.24 -57.03
CA ALA A 245 -27.92 26.78 -57.43
C ALA A 245 -27.79 25.40 -58.08
N GLY A 246 -28.67 24.46 -57.68
CA GLY A 246 -28.95 23.21 -58.39
C GLY A 246 -28.14 21.98 -57.95
N ALA A 247 -28.65 21.24 -56.96
CA ALA A 247 -28.61 19.76 -56.91
C ALA A 247 -29.51 19.25 -55.76
N PRO A 248 -30.26 18.14 -55.93
CA PRO A 248 -31.31 17.72 -55.00
C PRO A 248 -30.77 17.06 -53.72
N GLU A 249 -31.60 17.08 -52.67
CA GLU A 249 -31.35 16.55 -51.33
C GLU A 249 -30.82 15.10 -51.31
N PRO A 250 -29.86 14.76 -50.42
CA PRO A 250 -29.59 13.38 -50.09
C PRO A 250 -30.55 12.88 -49.00
N ALA A 251 -31.22 11.77 -49.31
CA ALA A 251 -32.12 11.03 -48.44
C ALA A 251 -31.45 10.49 -47.15
N ALA A 252 -32.29 10.24 -46.15
CA ALA A 252 -31.95 9.76 -44.80
C ALA A 252 -30.96 8.56 -44.76
N PRO A 253 -30.09 8.47 -43.74
CA PRO A 253 -29.08 7.43 -43.69
C PRO A 253 -29.68 6.07 -43.28
N ARG A 254 -29.47 5.06 -44.15
CA ARG A 254 -29.62 3.65 -43.80
C ARG A 254 -28.48 3.21 -42.89
N ALA A 255 -28.84 2.44 -41.86
CA ALA A 255 -27.92 1.76 -40.96
C ALA A 255 -26.94 0.87 -41.75
N ALA A 256 -25.63 1.08 -41.55
CA ALA A 256 -24.59 0.19 -42.03
C ALA A 256 -23.54 -0.04 -40.93
N GLN A 257 -23.67 -1.22 -40.33
CA GLN A 257 -22.72 -1.90 -39.47
C GLN A 257 -21.42 -2.13 -40.25
N ARG A 258 -20.28 -1.57 -39.80
CA ARG A 258 -18.94 -2.00 -40.24
C ARG A 258 -17.96 -2.10 -39.09
N GLN A 259 -17.13 -3.12 -39.25
CA GLN A 259 -16.29 -3.80 -38.27
C GLN A 259 -15.06 -3.00 -37.86
N ARG A 260 -14.56 -3.35 -36.67
CA ARG A 260 -13.34 -2.84 -36.02
C ARG A 260 -12.10 -3.13 -36.87
N GLY A 261 -11.29 -2.09 -37.10
CA GLY A 261 -9.88 -2.19 -37.48
C GLY A 261 -9.01 -1.68 -36.32
N ALA A 262 -7.91 -2.38 -36.06
CA ALA A 262 -6.97 -2.14 -34.96
C ALA A 262 -6.26 -0.77 -35.07
N VAL A 263 -5.95 -0.18 -33.91
CA VAL A 263 -5.09 1.01 -33.77
C VAL A 263 -3.64 0.52 -33.63
N PRO A 264 -2.66 1.04 -34.39
CA PRO A 264 -1.25 0.79 -34.12
C PRO A 264 -0.72 1.74 -33.05
N ASP A 265 0.19 1.21 -32.24
CA ASP A 265 1.00 1.87 -31.20
C ASP A 265 2.01 2.88 -31.84
N PRO A 266 2.34 4.02 -31.21
CA PRO A 266 3.39 4.90 -31.71
C PRO A 266 4.76 4.55 -31.12
N ASP A 267 5.73 4.27 -31.99
CA ASP A 267 7.17 4.17 -31.67
C ASP A 267 7.77 5.58 -31.49
N PRO A 268 8.72 5.80 -30.56
CA PRO A 268 9.23 7.11 -30.19
C PRO A 268 10.55 7.41 -30.93
N ARG A 269 10.72 8.65 -31.41
CA ARG A 269 12.06 9.26 -31.57
C ARG A 269 11.99 10.76 -31.87
N GLU A 270 12.80 11.47 -31.09
CA GLU A 270 13.52 12.71 -31.37
C GLU A 270 12.77 14.05 -31.45
N GLY A 271 13.25 14.98 -30.64
CA GLY A 271 12.85 16.38 -30.66
C GLY A 271 13.42 17.15 -29.47
N SER A 272 14.74 17.33 -29.44
CA SER A 272 15.43 18.18 -28.48
C SER A 272 14.92 19.62 -28.55
N VAL A 273 14.46 20.18 -27.43
CA VAL A 273 14.35 21.63 -27.25
C VAL A 273 15.06 21.99 -25.95
N ARG A 274 16.16 22.71 -26.08
CA ARG A 274 16.90 23.35 -24.98
C ARG A 274 16.07 24.54 -24.49
N ASP A 275 15.84 24.65 -23.20
CA ASP A 275 15.38 25.90 -22.57
C ASP A 275 16.46 26.39 -21.56
N PRO A 276 16.97 27.62 -21.67
CA PRO A 276 18.14 28.11 -20.97
C PRO A 276 17.77 28.98 -19.76
N LEU A 277 17.61 28.40 -18.56
CA LEU A 277 17.57 29.17 -17.31
C LEU A 277 18.23 28.40 -16.14
N LEU A 278 19.54 28.19 -16.27
CA LEU A 278 20.42 27.82 -15.15
C LEU A 278 20.85 29.10 -14.41
N GLY A 279 20.04 29.51 -13.44
CA GLY A 279 20.48 30.40 -12.37
C GLY A 279 20.88 29.55 -11.16
N ARG A 280 22.18 29.50 -10.84
CA ARG A 280 22.64 29.02 -9.53
C ARG A 280 22.14 29.97 -8.44
N PRO A 281 21.70 29.45 -7.30
CA PRO A 281 22.24 29.99 -6.05
C PRO A 281 22.60 28.92 -5.02
N ASP A 282 23.77 29.13 -4.44
CA ASP A 282 24.18 28.96 -3.04
C ASP A 282 23.80 27.70 -2.27
N LEU A 283 24.85 26.88 -2.10
CA LEU A 283 25.00 25.81 -1.14
C LEU A 283 25.19 26.44 0.26
N ASP A 284 24.15 26.51 1.07
CA ASP A 284 24.24 26.46 2.54
C ASP A 284 22.82 26.39 3.13
N GLY A 285 22.38 25.18 3.49
CA GLY A 285 21.02 24.95 3.98
C GLY A 285 20.88 23.63 4.71
N ALA A 286 21.48 23.53 5.90
CA ALA A 286 21.18 22.47 6.85
C ALA A 286 19.69 22.54 7.28
N PRO A 287 19.02 21.40 7.56
CA PRO A 287 17.64 21.42 8.03
C PRO A 287 17.50 22.12 9.39
N PRO A 288 16.37 22.80 9.65
CA PRO A 288 16.16 23.53 10.89
C PRO A 288 16.12 22.57 12.09
N ARG A 289 16.95 22.87 13.09
CA ARG A 289 16.90 22.23 14.41
C ARG A 289 15.60 22.62 15.12
N PRO A 290 14.94 21.72 15.87
CA PRO A 290 13.87 22.11 16.78
C PRO A 290 14.44 23.06 17.85
N GLY A 291 13.72 24.15 18.10
CA GLY A 291 14.17 25.29 18.89
C GLY A 291 14.66 24.91 20.29
N ARG A 292 15.86 25.40 20.64
CA ARG A 292 16.33 25.46 22.02
C ARG A 292 15.58 26.57 22.74
N VAL A 293 14.77 26.19 23.72
CA VAL A 293 14.30 27.11 24.77
C VAL A 293 15.53 27.47 25.62
N GLY A 294 15.70 28.76 25.91
CA GLY A 294 16.84 29.28 26.67
C GLY A 294 16.95 28.62 28.04
N ALA A 295 18.18 28.22 28.40
CA ALA A 295 18.51 27.75 29.73
C ALA A 295 18.89 28.95 30.61
N ASP A 296 18.13 29.14 31.68
CA ASP A 296 18.48 30.00 32.82
C ASP A 296 19.50 29.23 33.69
N PRO A 297 20.64 29.82 34.09
CA PRO A 297 21.64 29.12 34.88
C PRO A 297 21.24 29.14 36.36
N GLY A 298 20.43 28.16 36.78
CA GLY A 298 19.95 28.12 38.16
C GLY A 298 19.43 26.80 38.73
N ASP A 299 19.13 25.77 37.91
CA ASP A 299 18.47 24.57 38.43
C ASP A 299 19.35 23.31 38.41
N ARG A 300 19.40 22.66 39.58
CA ARG A 300 20.01 21.33 39.78
C ARG A 300 19.24 20.30 38.94
N PRO A 301 19.90 19.27 38.37
CA PRO A 301 19.20 18.31 37.53
C PRO A 301 18.23 17.46 38.37
N GLU A 302 16.93 17.68 38.17
CA GLU A 302 15.88 16.73 38.52
C GLU A 302 16.01 15.46 37.65
N PRO A 303 15.59 14.28 38.15
CA PRO A 303 15.73 13.02 37.43
C PRO A 303 15.01 13.07 36.08
N VAL A 304 15.76 12.84 35.00
CA VAL A 304 15.24 12.77 33.63
C VAL A 304 14.20 11.65 33.55
N VAL A 305 12.94 12.02 33.42
CA VAL A 305 11.85 11.07 33.08
C VAL A 305 12.16 10.54 31.68
N ALA A 306 12.51 9.26 31.58
CA ALA A 306 12.86 8.61 30.33
C ALA A 306 11.71 8.73 29.32
N ALA A 307 12.02 9.20 28.10
CA ALA A 307 11.03 9.28 27.03
C ALA A 307 10.41 7.88 26.77
N PRO A 308 9.11 7.81 26.43
CA PRO A 308 8.45 6.52 26.19
C PRO A 308 9.13 5.76 25.04
N PRO A 309 9.22 4.41 25.10
CA PRO A 309 9.81 3.60 24.05
C PRO A 309 9.14 3.81 22.68
N ALA A 310 9.92 3.67 21.61
CA ALA A 310 9.41 3.68 20.23
C ALA A 310 8.61 2.40 19.92
N VAL A 311 9.02 1.26 20.48
CA VAL A 311 8.30 -0.01 20.40
C VAL A 311 8.27 -0.63 21.80
N ILE A 312 7.10 -1.12 22.20
CA ILE A 312 6.94 -1.96 23.39
C ILE A 312 5.95 -3.08 23.09
N THR A 313 6.29 -4.31 23.47
CA THR A 313 5.41 -5.47 23.32
C THR A 313 5.41 -6.32 24.58
N GLU A 314 4.27 -6.94 24.87
CA GLU A 314 4.08 -7.85 26.01
C GLU A 314 3.38 -9.12 25.50
N GLY A 315 4.08 -10.25 25.56
CA GLY A 315 3.59 -11.57 25.15
C GLY A 315 3.15 -11.62 23.69
N LEU A 316 3.80 -10.87 22.79
CA LEU A 316 3.36 -10.77 21.40
C LEU A 316 3.45 -12.12 20.70
N THR A 317 2.32 -12.62 20.22
CA THR A 317 2.22 -13.99 19.69
C THR A 317 1.48 -14.00 18.36
N LYS A 318 1.98 -14.80 17.41
CA LYS A 318 1.29 -15.09 16.15
C LYS A 318 1.20 -16.58 15.88
N ARG A 319 -0.03 -17.06 15.72
CA ARG A 319 -0.36 -18.42 15.28
C ARG A 319 -1.05 -18.43 13.93
N PHE A 320 -0.63 -19.36 13.08
CA PHE A 320 -1.22 -19.71 11.80
C PHE A 320 -1.77 -21.14 11.88
N GLY A 321 -3.04 -21.28 12.23
CA GLY A 321 -3.62 -22.58 12.55
C GLY A 321 -2.89 -23.22 13.75
N LYS A 322 -2.25 -24.37 13.53
CA LYS A 322 -1.48 -25.09 14.56
C LYS A 322 -0.03 -24.63 14.69
N PHE A 323 0.46 -23.81 13.75
CA PHE A 323 1.85 -23.36 13.74
C PHE A 323 1.99 -22.01 14.47
N THR A 324 2.79 -21.99 15.53
CA THR A 324 3.18 -20.75 16.21
C THR A 324 4.43 -20.18 15.56
N ALA A 325 4.31 -19.05 14.87
CA ALA A 325 5.42 -18.41 14.16
C ALA A 325 6.20 -17.43 15.05
N VAL A 326 5.50 -16.83 16.01
CA VAL A 326 6.03 -15.93 17.03
C VAL A 326 5.35 -16.28 18.34
N ASP A 327 6.14 -16.45 19.40
CA ASP A 327 5.69 -17.00 20.67
C ASP A 327 6.12 -16.11 21.83
N HIS A 328 5.16 -15.37 22.39
CA HIS A 328 5.29 -14.55 23.60
C HIS A 328 6.51 -13.61 23.60
N ILE A 329 6.68 -12.83 22.53
CA ILE A 329 7.80 -11.88 22.43
C ILE A 329 7.54 -10.61 23.27
N ASP A 330 8.44 -10.37 24.22
CA ASP A 330 8.59 -9.11 24.94
C ASP A 330 9.74 -8.30 24.33
N LEU A 331 9.44 -7.11 23.83
CA LEU A 331 10.40 -6.28 23.11
C LEU A 331 10.27 -4.82 23.54
N VAL A 332 11.40 -4.17 23.79
CA VAL A 332 11.49 -2.73 24.07
C VAL A 332 12.58 -2.11 23.21
N VAL A 333 12.16 -1.20 22.32
CA VAL A 333 13.06 -0.39 21.47
C VAL A 333 12.87 1.09 21.85
N HIS A 334 13.97 1.74 22.21
CA HIS A 334 14.01 3.13 22.61
C HIS A 334 14.08 4.07 21.41
N VAL A 335 13.69 5.33 21.61
CA VAL A 335 13.73 6.34 20.54
C VAL A 335 15.18 6.64 20.17
N GLY A 336 15.48 6.63 18.87
CA GLY A 336 16.82 6.89 18.31
C GLY A 336 17.76 5.68 18.37
N GLU A 337 17.27 4.52 18.81
CA GLU A 337 18.05 3.28 18.88
C GLU A 337 18.12 2.60 17.50
N LEU A 338 19.31 2.12 17.12
CA LEU A 338 19.48 1.14 16.05
C LEU A 338 19.40 -0.27 16.64
N TYR A 339 18.23 -0.88 16.51
CA TYR A 339 17.92 -2.19 17.07
C TYR A 339 17.96 -3.31 16.03
N GLY A 340 18.82 -4.30 16.25
CA GLY A 340 18.95 -5.48 15.41
C GLY A 340 18.04 -6.62 15.86
N PHE A 341 17.31 -7.24 14.93
CA PHE A 341 16.56 -8.46 15.19
C PHE A 341 17.23 -9.61 14.44
N LEU A 342 18.10 -10.34 15.15
CA LEU A 342 18.99 -11.35 14.59
C LEU A 342 18.40 -12.74 14.76
N GLY A 343 18.41 -13.55 13.70
CA GLY A 343 17.99 -14.95 13.80
C GLY A 343 18.04 -15.68 12.46
N PRO A 344 18.02 -17.02 12.46
CA PRO A 344 18.04 -17.79 11.23
C PRO A 344 16.74 -17.60 10.42
N ASN A 345 16.74 -18.12 9.20
CA ASN A 345 15.53 -18.18 8.38
C ASN A 345 14.45 -19.01 9.09
N GLY A 346 13.21 -18.52 9.06
CA GLY A 346 12.08 -19.16 9.74
C GLY A 346 12.00 -18.91 11.25
N ALA A 347 12.89 -18.10 11.84
CA ALA A 347 12.86 -17.81 13.27
C ALA A 347 11.69 -16.93 13.74
N GLY A 348 10.95 -16.28 12.82
CA GLY A 348 9.83 -15.38 13.16
C GLY A 348 10.07 -13.90 12.85
N LYS A 349 11.29 -13.50 12.45
CA LYS A 349 11.71 -12.11 12.17
C LYS A 349 10.69 -11.27 11.39
N SER A 350 10.42 -11.63 10.14
CA SER A 350 9.50 -10.88 9.27
C SER A 350 8.06 -10.93 9.77
N THR A 351 7.67 -11.99 10.50
CA THR A 351 6.33 -12.09 11.11
C THR A 351 6.20 -11.09 12.25
N THR A 352 7.21 -10.97 13.12
CA THR A 352 7.27 -9.96 14.18
C THR A 352 7.23 -8.55 13.59
N LEU A 353 8.06 -8.24 12.59
CA LEU A 353 8.06 -6.93 11.93
C LEU A 353 6.70 -6.59 11.32
N ARG A 354 6.05 -7.52 10.62
CA ARG A 354 4.72 -7.28 10.05
C ARG A 354 3.65 -7.02 11.11
N MET A 355 3.77 -7.64 12.30
CA MET A 355 2.90 -7.30 13.43
C MET A 355 3.18 -5.89 13.95
N LEU A 356 4.44 -5.53 14.14
CA LEU A 356 4.84 -4.20 14.58
C LEU A 356 4.43 -3.10 13.58
N CYS A 357 4.44 -3.40 12.27
CA CYS A 357 3.98 -2.48 11.23
C CYS A 357 2.44 -2.38 11.13
N GLY A 358 1.68 -3.15 11.91
CA GLY A 358 0.21 -3.22 11.80
C GLY A 358 -0.29 -3.86 10.50
N ILE A 359 0.57 -4.60 9.79
CA ILE A 359 0.23 -5.32 8.55
C ILE A 359 -0.40 -6.67 8.90
N LEU A 360 0.02 -7.28 10.00
CA LEU A 360 -0.45 -8.57 10.48
C LEU A 360 -0.98 -8.44 11.90
N GLU A 361 -2.23 -8.79 12.14
CA GLU A 361 -2.79 -8.73 13.50
C GLU A 361 -2.16 -9.84 14.38
N PRO A 362 -1.75 -9.52 15.63
CA PRO A 362 -1.33 -10.54 16.60
C PRO A 362 -2.46 -11.50 16.95
N THR A 363 -2.12 -12.76 17.24
CA THR A 363 -3.08 -13.73 17.80
C THR A 363 -3.34 -13.42 19.27
N GLU A 364 -2.27 -13.20 20.05
CA GLU A 364 -2.32 -12.86 21.48
C GLU A 364 -1.28 -11.78 21.81
N GLY A 365 -1.28 -11.33 23.06
CA GLY A 365 -0.40 -10.28 23.55
C GLY A 365 -0.85 -8.88 23.16
N THR A 366 -0.08 -7.91 23.64
CA THR A 366 -0.28 -6.49 23.38
C THR A 366 1.00 -5.86 22.83
N GLY A 367 0.85 -4.70 22.20
CA GLY A 367 2.01 -3.94 21.76
C GLY A 367 1.63 -2.53 21.34
N ARG A 368 2.61 -1.64 21.41
CA ARG A 368 2.50 -0.26 20.95
C ARG A 368 3.71 0.13 20.11
N VAL A 369 3.44 0.89 19.07
CA VAL A 369 4.46 1.48 18.18
C VAL A 369 4.23 2.97 18.09
N LEU A 370 5.23 3.76 18.47
CA LEU A 370 5.13 5.22 18.60
C LEU A 370 3.95 5.66 19.48
N GLY A 371 3.61 4.84 20.48
CA GLY A 371 2.48 5.05 21.40
C GLY A 371 1.12 4.54 20.89
N PHE A 372 1.00 4.17 19.61
CA PHE A 372 -0.23 3.65 19.00
C PHE A 372 -0.38 2.15 19.23
N ASP A 373 -1.59 1.70 19.57
CA ASP A 373 -1.88 0.29 19.82
C ASP A 373 -1.94 -0.55 18.52
N LEU A 374 -1.28 -1.71 18.51
CA LEU A 374 -1.19 -2.58 17.32
C LEU A 374 -2.54 -3.05 16.78
N ARG A 375 -3.54 -3.27 17.65
CA ARG A 375 -4.87 -3.79 17.26
C ARG A 375 -5.86 -2.66 17.01
N ARG A 376 -5.81 -1.60 17.81
CA ARG A 376 -6.81 -0.53 17.78
C ARG A 376 -6.45 0.59 16.80
N GLU A 377 -5.17 0.80 16.53
CA GLU A 377 -4.68 1.94 15.75
C GLU A 377 -3.69 1.58 14.62
N PRO A 378 -3.86 0.46 13.89
CA PRO A 378 -2.88 0.02 12.88
C PRO A 378 -2.67 1.04 11.74
N GLU A 379 -3.71 1.78 11.35
CA GLU A 379 -3.61 2.79 10.29
C GLU A 379 -2.76 4.00 10.71
N ARG A 380 -2.78 4.37 12.00
CA ARG A 380 -1.92 5.45 12.54
C ARG A 380 -0.45 5.00 12.56
N ILE A 381 -0.21 3.73 12.87
CA ILE A 381 1.13 3.13 12.82
C ILE A 381 1.66 3.19 11.40
N LYS A 382 0.91 2.65 10.42
CA LYS A 382 1.31 2.62 9.00
C LYS A 382 1.65 4.01 8.44
N ALA A 383 0.91 5.03 8.85
CA ALA A 383 1.18 6.41 8.42
C ALA A 383 2.42 7.04 9.06
N ALA A 384 2.85 6.55 10.23
CA ALA A 384 3.93 7.15 11.03
C ALA A 384 5.30 6.48 10.86
N ILE A 385 5.33 5.26 10.33
CA ILE A 385 6.56 4.46 10.16
C ILE A 385 7.02 4.43 8.70
N GLY A 386 8.30 4.13 8.50
CA GLY A 386 8.82 3.62 7.23
C GLY A 386 8.91 2.10 7.29
N TYR A 387 8.58 1.41 6.20
CA TYR A 387 8.78 -0.04 6.10
C TYR A 387 9.40 -0.40 4.76
N MET A 388 10.58 -1.01 4.82
CA MET A 388 11.26 -1.59 3.68
C MET A 388 11.14 -3.11 3.78
N SER A 389 10.28 -3.67 2.92
CA SER A 389 10.04 -5.11 2.90
C SER A 389 11.14 -5.87 2.15
N GLN A 390 11.29 -7.16 2.47
CA GLN A 390 12.24 -8.05 1.79
C GLN A 390 11.95 -8.22 0.28
N ARG A 391 10.66 -8.19 -0.10
CA ARG A 391 10.19 -8.31 -1.49
C ARG A 391 9.09 -7.28 -1.72
N PHE A 392 9.13 -6.58 -2.86
CA PHE A 392 8.17 -5.55 -3.29
C PHE A 392 8.33 -4.16 -2.65
N SER A 393 9.50 -3.54 -2.82
CA SER A 393 9.74 -2.17 -2.33
C SER A 393 9.75 -1.10 -3.43
N LEU A 394 9.75 -1.48 -4.71
CA LEU A 394 9.87 -0.56 -5.84
C LEU A 394 8.98 -0.97 -7.02
N TYR A 395 8.59 0.02 -7.82
CA TYR A 395 7.98 -0.18 -9.14
C TYR A 395 9.09 -0.17 -10.18
N ASP A 396 9.35 -1.33 -10.78
CA ASP A 396 10.50 -1.54 -11.67
C ASP A 396 10.36 -0.80 -13.02
N ASP A 397 9.13 -0.47 -13.41
CA ASP A 397 8.75 0.29 -14.59
C ASP A 397 8.71 1.82 -14.38
N LEU A 398 8.98 2.28 -13.16
CA LEU A 398 9.14 3.69 -12.82
C LEU A 398 10.62 4.04 -12.65
N THR A 399 11.01 5.27 -12.96
CA THR A 399 12.34 5.81 -12.66
C THR A 399 12.57 5.93 -11.14
N GLY A 400 13.81 6.20 -10.74
CA GLY A 400 14.14 6.49 -9.34
C GLY A 400 13.36 7.68 -8.80
N GLU A 401 13.30 8.77 -9.57
CA GLU A 401 12.51 9.96 -9.22
C GLU A 401 11.00 9.69 -9.20
N GLU A 402 10.49 8.91 -10.16
CA GLU A 402 9.07 8.56 -10.21
C GLU A 402 8.66 7.69 -9.01
N ASN A 403 9.50 6.72 -8.60
CA ASN A 403 9.27 5.94 -7.37
C ASN A 403 9.19 6.86 -6.15
N LEU A 404 10.18 7.74 -5.96
CA LEU A 404 10.19 8.69 -4.83
C LEU A 404 8.96 9.61 -4.86
N THR A 405 8.59 10.10 -6.03
CA THR A 405 7.40 10.93 -6.23
C THR A 405 6.13 10.18 -5.86
N PHE A 406 6.01 8.93 -6.29
CA PHE A 406 4.87 8.07 -5.97
C PHE A 406 4.76 7.88 -4.46
N TYR A 407 5.81 7.43 -3.78
CA TYR A 407 5.77 7.20 -2.33
C TYR A 407 5.52 8.49 -1.54
N ALA A 408 6.16 9.60 -1.92
CA ALA A 408 5.91 10.91 -1.31
C ALA A 408 4.43 11.31 -1.42
N THR A 409 3.81 11.04 -2.57
CA THR A 409 2.40 11.32 -2.83
C THR A 409 1.48 10.43 -2.00
N VAL A 410 1.76 9.12 -1.97
CA VAL A 410 0.99 8.12 -1.24
C VAL A 410 1.00 8.39 0.25
N TYR A 411 2.14 8.76 0.83
CA TYR A 411 2.27 9.15 2.23
C TYR A 411 1.79 10.58 2.53
N GLY A 412 1.47 11.38 1.50
CA GLY A 412 0.85 12.69 1.66
C GLY A 412 1.84 13.83 1.95
N VAL A 413 3.08 13.71 1.47
CA VAL A 413 4.06 14.80 1.50
C VAL A 413 3.49 16.01 0.74
N PRO A 414 3.43 17.20 1.37
CA PRO A 414 2.86 18.40 0.77
C PRO A 414 3.51 18.74 -0.58
N ALA A 415 2.70 19.11 -1.57
CA ALA A 415 3.19 19.39 -2.93
C ALA A 415 4.31 20.44 -2.97
N ARG A 416 4.20 21.49 -2.12
CA ARG A 416 5.21 22.56 -1.97
C ARG A 416 6.57 22.08 -1.48
N GLU A 417 6.62 20.99 -0.71
CA GLU A 417 7.85 20.44 -0.10
C GLU A 417 8.36 19.22 -0.87
N ARG A 418 7.53 18.63 -1.73
CA ARG A 418 7.79 17.35 -2.39
C ARG A 418 9.06 17.35 -3.23
N ARG A 419 9.26 18.37 -4.07
CA ARG A 419 10.43 18.47 -4.94
C ARG A 419 11.74 18.49 -4.14
N GLU A 420 11.81 19.36 -3.14
CA GLU A 420 12.98 19.46 -2.27
C GLU A 420 13.23 18.17 -1.48
N ARG A 421 12.15 17.52 -1.02
CA ARG A 421 12.21 16.22 -0.34
C ARG A 421 12.78 15.13 -1.24
N ILE A 422 12.28 15.03 -2.48
CA ILE A 422 12.77 14.06 -3.47
C ILE A 422 14.25 14.29 -3.75
N GLN A 423 14.67 15.52 -3.96
CA GLN A 423 16.08 15.85 -4.24
C GLN A 423 16.99 15.46 -3.06
N ARG A 424 16.56 15.71 -1.82
CA ARG A 424 17.27 15.22 -0.63
C ARG A 424 17.35 13.69 -0.58
N MET A 425 16.29 12.99 -0.98
CA MET A 425 16.27 11.53 -1.02
C MET A 425 17.18 10.96 -2.13
N ILE A 426 17.25 11.62 -3.29
CA ILE A 426 18.19 11.27 -4.37
C ILE A 426 19.64 11.41 -3.87
N GLN A 427 19.95 12.49 -3.15
CA GLN A 427 21.27 12.69 -2.55
C GLN A 427 21.58 11.66 -1.46
N LEU A 428 20.64 11.41 -0.55
CA LEU A 428 20.78 10.40 0.51
C LEU A 428 21.03 9.00 -0.07
N ALA A 429 20.31 8.64 -1.13
CA ALA A 429 20.46 7.35 -1.80
C ALA A 429 21.67 7.26 -2.73
N ASP A 430 22.42 8.36 -2.90
CA ASP A 430 23.53 8.47 -3.87
C ASP A 430 23.08 8.07 -5.28
N LEU A 431 21.95 8.63 -5.71
CA LEU A 431 21.33 8.41 -7.02
C LEU A 431 21.51 9.60 -7.98
N VAL A 432 22.31 10.60 -7.62
CA VAL A 432 22.56 11.77 -8.46
C VAL A 432 23.15 11.33 -9.82
N GLY A 433 22.52 11.77 -10.92
CA GLY A 433 22.84 11.37 -12.28
C GLY A 433 22.22 10.04 -12.72
N ARG A 434 21.34 9.45 -11.90
CA ARG A 434 20.63 8.19 -12.15
C ARG A 434 19.14 8.26 -11.81
N GLU A 435 18.63 9.43 -11.48
CA GLU A 435 17.24 9.68 -11.10
C GLU A 435 16.23 9.23 -12.19
N ASP A 436 16.59 9.41 -13.46
CA ASP A 436 15.76 9.06 -14.63
C ASP A 436 15.92 7.60 -15.08
N VAL A 437 16.69 6.78 -14.35
CA VAL A 437 16.87 5.36 -14.67
C VAL A 437 15.73 4.55 -14.05
N PHE A 438 15.09 3.71 -14.87
CA PHE A 438 14.10 2.73 -14.38
C PHE A 438 14.65 1.89 -13.23
N ALA A 439 13.88 1.75 -12.15
CA ALA A 439 14.30 1.02 -10.97
C ALA A 439 14.66 -0.45 -11.27
N GLY A 440 13.99 -1.07 -12.25
CA GLY A 440 14.31 -2.42 -12.71
C GLY A 440 15.67 -2.56 -13.41
N ARG A 441 16.29 -1.45 -13.85
CA ARG A 441 17.61 -1.40 -14.50
C ARG A 441 18.74 -1.01 -13.54
N LEU A 442 18.42 -0.62 -12.31
CA LEU A 442 19.42 -0.30 -11.29
C LEU A 442 20.07 -1.59 -10.75
N SER A 443 21.35 -1.51 -10.35
CA SER A 443 22.00 -2.63 -9.66
C SER A 443 21.35 -2.90 -8.29
N GLY A 444 21.54 -4.10 -7.74
CA GLY A 444 20.96 -4.48 -6.45
C GLY A 444 21.22 -3.45 -5.33
N GLY A 445 22.47 -2.96 -5.21
CA GLY A 445 22.83 -1.93 -4.22
C GLY A 445 22.09 -0.60 -4.42
N TYR A 446 21.96 -0.12 -5.67
CA TYR A 446 21.17 1.10 -5.95
C TYR A 446 19.68 0.89 -5.68
N ARG A 447 19.14 -0.29 -5.99
CA ARG A 447 17.74 -0.62 -5.68
C ARG A 447 17.47 -0.59 -4.18
N GLN A 448 18.36 -1.15 -3.36
CA GLN A 448 18.18 -1.08 -1.90
C GLN A 448 18.27 0.34 -1.36
N ARG A 449 19.20 1.16 -1.86
CA ARG A 449 19.29 2.59 -1.46
C ARG A 449 18.06 3.39 -1.88
N LEU A 450 17.55 3.16 -3.08
CA LEU A 450 16.28 3.76 -3.54
C LEU A 450 15.11 3.32 -2.66
N ALA A 451 15.04 2.02 -2.31
CA ALA A 451 13.99 1.48 -1.44
C ALA A 451 14.05 2.10 -0.02
N LEU A 452 15.24 2.25 0.55
CA LEU A 452 15.44 2.94 1.83
C LEU A 452 14.96 4.40 1.74
N ALA A 453 15.32 5.11 0.67
CA ALA A 453 14.90 6.48 0.44
C ALA A 453 13.37 6.59 0.27
N CYS A 454 12.74 5.64 -0.40
CA CYS A 454 11.27 5.56 -0.51
C CYS A 454 10.61 5.31 0.85
N ALA A 455 11.18 4.43 1.68
CA ALA A 455 10.69 4.18 3.04
C ALA A 455 10.84 5.40 3.97
N PHE A 456 11.73 6.34 3.62
CA PHE A 456 12.04 7.51 4.43
C PHE A 456 11.50 8.84 3.88
N VAL A 457 10.95 8.87 2.67
CA VAL A 457 10.58 10.11 1.96
C VAL A 457 9.57 10.99 2.73
N HIS A 458 8.70 10.38 3.54
CA HIS A 458 7.73 11.06 4.41
C HIS A 458 8.27 11.42 5.80
N ALA A 459 9.57 11.25 6.03
CA ALA A 459 10.28 11.54 7.29
C ALA A 459 9.68 10.83 8.52
N PRO A 460 9.58 9.49 8.50
CA PRO A 460 9.12 8.74 9.66
C PRO A 460 10.10 8.86 10.83
N ARG A 461 9.57 8.71 12.06
CA ARG A 461 10.38 8.67 13.30
C ARG A 461 10.95 7.27 13.59
N LEU A 462 10.40 6.26 12.94
CA LEU A 462 10.76 4.85 13.09
C LEU A 462 10.73 4.18 11.71
N VAL A 463 11.79 3.47 11.36
CA VAL A 463 11.89 2.71 10.12
C VAL A 463 12.16 1.24 10.44
N PHE A 464 11.38 0.35 9.83
CA PHE A 464 11.59 -1.09 9.85
C PHE A 464 12.23 -1.54 8.53
N LEU A 465 13.35 -2.26 8.62
CA LEU A 465 14.11 -2.77 7.49
C LEU A 465 14.15 -4.30 7.56
N ASP A 466 13.46 -4.96 6.62
CA ASP A 466 13.33 -6.42 6.63
C ASP A 466 14.37 -7.08 5.70
N GLU A 467 15.47 -7.56 6.27
CA GLU A 467 16.64 -8.14 5.57
C GLU A 467 17.15 -7.26 4.41
N PRO A 468 17.47 -5.98 4.66
CA PRO A 468 17.61 -4.98 3.60
C PRO A 468 18.86 -5.17 2.72
N THR A 469 19.83 -5.97 3.16
CA THR A 469 21.11 -6.23 2.51
C THR A 469 21.21 -7.65 1.93
N ALA A 470 20.12 -8.43 1.98
CA ALA A 470 20.08 -9.77 1.41
C ALA A 470 20.36 -9.73 -0.10
N GLY A 471 21.36 -10.48 -0.55
CA GLY A 471 21.76 -10.54 -1.96
C GLY A 471 22.49 -9.29 -2.50
N VAL A 472 22.96 -8.41 -1.61
CA VAL A 472 23.77 -7.24 -1.97
C VAL A 472 25.26 -7.57 -1.84
N ASP A 473 26.08 -7.05 -2.76
CA ASP A 473 27.53 -7.23 -2.72
C ASP A 473 28.17 -6.54 -1.48
N PRO A 474 29.37 -6.98 -1.04
CA PRO A 474 29.98 -6.47 0.19
C PRO A 474 30.22 -4.94 0.23
N VAL A 475 30.55 -4.31 -0.91
CA VAL A 475 30.84 -2.87 -0.96
C VAL A 475 29.55 -2.07 -0.81
N SER A 476 28.52 -2.46 -1.56
CA SER A 476 27.19 -1.86 -1.45
C SER A 476 26.58 -2.08 -0.06
N ARG A 477 26.81 -3.24 0.58
CA ARG A 477 26.37 -3.54 1.94
C ARG A 477 26.95 -2.57 2.96
N ARG A 478 28.27 -2.32 2.93
CA ARG A 478 28.91 -1.35 3.84
C ARG A 478 28.34 0.05 3.65
N THR A 479 28.22 0.49 2.40
CA THR A 479 27.63 1.79 2.04
C THR A 479 26.19 1.92 2.58
N PHE A 480 25.42 0.83 2.51
CA PHE A 480 24.05 0.79 3.01
C PHE A 480 23.98 0.91 4.55
N TRP A 481 24.86 0.22 5.28
CA TRP A 481 24.94 0.34 6.74
C TRP A 481 25.40 1.73 7.20
N GLU A 482 26.29 2.39 6.45
CA GLU A 482 26.64 3.79 6.72
C GLU A 482 25.41 4.71 6.60
N LEU A 483 24.53 4.48 5.62
CA LEU A 483 23.27 5.22 5.50
C LEU A 483 22.33 4.96 6.67
N ILE A 484 22.16 3.69 7.08
CA ILE A 484 21.37 3.33 8.26
C ILE A 484 21.89 4.07 9.50
N ARG A 485 23.20 4.04 9.73
CA ARG A 485 23.83 4.68 10.89
C ARG A 485 23.61 6.19 10.87
N ARG A 486 23.77 6.85 9.71
CA ARG A 486 23.48 8.28 9.56
C ARG A 486 22.03 8.63 9.89
N LEU A 487 21.07 7.78 9.53
CA LEU A 487 19.66 7.97 9.91
C LEU A 487 19.47 7.85 11.43
N ALA A 488 20.08 6.84 12.05
CA ALA A 488 20.03 6.64 13.49
C ALA A 488 20.66 7.82 14.27
N ASP A 489 21.83 8.28 13.84
CA ASP A 489 22.54 9.42 14.43
C ASP A 489 21.76 10.74 14.26
N ALA A 490 20.90 10.84 13.23
CA ALA A 490 19.96 11.94 13.05
C ALA A 490 18.70 11.83 13.96
N GLY A 491 18.64 10.83 14.85
CA GLY A 491 17.57 10.62 15.83
C GLY A 491 16.41 9.75 15.34
N VAL A 492 16.54 9.10 14.18
CA VAL A 492 15.54 8.15 13.67
C VAL A 492 15.71 6.83 14.40
N THR A 493 14.61 6.22 14.86
CA THR A 493 14.67 4.85 15.40
C THR A 493 14.72 3.87 14.24
N VAL A 494 15.64 2.91 14.24
CA VAL A 494 15.75 1.93 13.15
C VAL A 494 15.69 0.52 13.72
N VAL A 495 14.77 -0.28 13.20
CA VAL A 495 14.67 -1.71 13.53
C VAL A 495 15.01 -2.50 12.27
N VAL A 496 16.09 -3.27 12.32
CA VAL A 496 16.60 -4.04 11.18
C VAL A 496 16.58 -5.53 11.48
N THR A 497 16.01 -6.34 10.59
CA THR A 497 16.17 -7.80 10.66
C THR A 497 17.37 -8.22 9.84
N THR A 498 18.15 -9.16 10.38
CA THR A 498 19.24 -9.79 9.64
C THR A 498 19.42 -11.24 10.08
N HIS A 499 20.03 -12.03 9.20
CA HIS A 499 20.54 -13.36 9.51
C HIS A 499 22.08 -13.39 9.42
N TYR A 500 22.72 -12.25 9.20
CA TYR A 500 24.16 -12.08 9.13
C TYR A 500 24.69 -11.54 10.47
N MET A 501 25.63 -12.25 11.09
CA MET A 501 26.12 -11.94 12.43
C MET A 501 27.02 -10.69 12.45
N ASP A 502 27.80 -10.48 11.39
CA ASP A 502 28.62 -9.28 11.18
C ASP A 502 27.77 -8.01 11.12
N GLU A 503 26.60 -8.10 10.49
CA GLU A 503 25.65 -6.99 10.42
C GLU A 503 25.06 -6.63 11.79
N ALA A 504 24.80 -7.63 12.63
CA ALA A 504 24.28 -7.41 13.96
C ALA A 504 25.26 -6.66 14.87
N GLU A 505 26.56 -6.70 14.57
CA GLU A 505 27.57 -5.95 15.32
C GLU A 505 27.49 -4.43 15.10
N HIS A 506 26.83 -3.96 14.04
CA HIS A 506 26.59 -2.54 13.81
C HIS A 506 25.46 -1.95 14.68
N CYS A 507 24.67 -2.80 15.35
CA CYS A 507 23.50 -2.38 16.11
C CYS A 507 23.86 -1.96 17.55
N ASP A 508 23.13 -0.98 18.09
CA ASP A 508 23.31 -0.54 19.49
C ASP A 508 22.87 -1.65 20.46
N ARG A 509 21.73 -2.28 20.14
CA ARG A 509 21.19 -3.45 20.82
C ARG A 509 20.62 -4.42 19.79
N LEU A 510 20.57 -5.69 20.17
CA LEU A 510 19.96 -6.73 19.37
C LEU A 510 19.12 -7.68 20.22
N GLY A 511 18.08 -8.22 19.59
CA GLY A 511 17.31 -9.35 20.09
C GLY A 511 17.61 -10.56 19.24
N PHE A 512 18.11 -11.62 19.86
CA PHE A 512 18.35 -12.91 19.21
C PHE A 512 17.08 -13.74 19.24
N ILE A 513 16.48 -13.99 18.07
CA ILE A 513 15.26 -14.77 17.92
C ILE A 513 15.56 -16.16 17.35
N TYR A 514 14.97 -17.18 17.97
CA TYR A 514 15.02 -18.56 17.51
C TYR A 514 13.67 -19.24 17.74
N GLN A 515 13.14 -19.93 16.74
CA GLN A 515 11.84 -20.63 16.80
C GLN A 515 10.68 -19.80 17.38
N GLY A 516 10.63 -18.51 17.06
CA GLY A 516 9.55 -17.61 17.49
C GLY A 516 9.77 -16.93 18.83
N GLN A 517 10.84 -17.24 19.56
CA GLN A 517 11.12 -16.71 20.90
C GLN A 517 12.41 -15.88 20.93
N ILE A 518 12.47 -14.85 21.77
CA ILE A 518 13.71 -14.11 22.06
C ILE A 518 14.53 -14.90 23.07
N MET A 519 15.72 -15.33 22.66
CA MET A 519 16.65 -16.11 23.48
C MET A 519 17.60 -15.22 24.30
N ALA A 520 17.96 -14.06 23.75
CA ALA A 520 18.83 -13.08 24.39
C ALA A 520 18.55 -11.69 23.85
N GLN A 521 18.74 -10.65 24.67
CA GLN A 521 18.57 -9.27 24.25
C GLN A 521 19.54 -8.35 25.01
N GLY A 522 20.14 -7.40 24.32
CA GLY A 522 21.16 -6.53 24.90
C GLY A 522 22.07 -5.92 23.84
N SER A 523 23.11 -5.20 24.25
CA SER A 523 24.17 -4.80 23.32
C SER A 523 24.96 -6.03 22.86
N PRO A 524 25.58 -6.01 21.66
CA PRO A 524 26.46 -7.10 21.23
C PRO A 524 27.49 -7.48 22.30
N ALA A 525 28.10 -6.49 22.96
CA ALA A 525 29.07 -6.69 24.02
C ALA A 525 28.46 -7.36 25.27
N ALA A 526 27.28 -6.92 25.71
CA ALA A 526 26.60 -7.50 26.88
C ALA A 526 26.19 -8.95 26.63
N ILE A 527 25.62 -9.23 25.44
CA ILE A 527 25.20 -10.59 25.07
C ILE A 527 26.41 -11.53 25.02
N LYS A 528 27.54 -11.09 24.44
CA LYS A 528 28.79 -11.86 24.44
C LYS A 528 29.26 -12.18 25.86
N ALA A 529 29.31 -11.16 26.74
CA ALA A 529 29.79 -11.32 28.11
C ALA A 529 28.89 -12.21 28.98
N GLU A 530 27.57 -12.10 28.83
CA GLU A 530 26.60 -12.84 29.65
C GLU A 530 26.42 -14.29 29.18
N SER A 531 26.44 -14.51 27.86
CA SER A 531 26.00 -15.78 27.26
C SER A 531 27.15 -16.74 26.96
N PHE A 532 28.36 -16.21 26.78
CA PHE A 532 29.52 -16.97 26.33
C PHE A 532 30.75 -16.69 27.21
N ARG A 533 30.93 -17.53 28.23
CA ARG A 533 32.03 -17.42 29.21
C ARG A 533 33.25 -18.28 28.87
N LYS A 534 33.16 -19.10 27.83
CA LYS A 534 34.21 -20.05 27.46
C LYS A 534 35.38 -19.31 26.80
N PRO A 535 36.63 -19.60 27.18
CA PRO A 535 37.79 -19.06 26.47
C PRO A 535 37.76 -19.41 24.99
N VAL A 536 38.07 -18.43 24.14
CA VAL A 536 38.25 -18.62 22.70
C VAL A 536 39.70 -18.30 22.37
N PHE A 537 40.31 -19.12 21.54
CA PHE A 537 41.69 -18.95 21.08
C PHE A 537 41.75 -18.88 19.57
N GLU A 538 42.59 -18.01 19.05
CA GLU A 538 42.99 -17.99 17.65
C GLU A 538 44.40 -18.56 17.52
N VAL A 539 44.54 -19.51 16.60
CA VAL A 539 45.76 -20.27 16.35
C VAL A 539 46.18 -20.03 14.91
N GLU A 540 47.40 -19.54 14.73
CA GLU A 540 48.04 -19.38 13.42
C GLU A 540 49.17 -20.39 13.28
N THR A 541 49.20 -21.14 12.18
CA THR A 541 50.21 -22.17 11.92
C THR A 541 50.50 -22.29 10.43
N PRO A 542 51.72 -22.71 10.02
CA PRO A 542 52.03 -23.00 8.62
C PRO A 542 51.16 -24.09 7.98
N ASP A 543 50.67 -25.06 8.76
CA ASP A 543 49.75 -26.10 8.28
C ASP A 543 48.46 -26.16 9.13
N PRO A 544 47.47 -25.30 8.82
CA PRO A 544 46.21 -25.24 9.54
C PRO A 544 45.36 -26.51 9.41
N ARG A 545 45.57 -27.34 8.38
CA ARG A 545 44.81 -28.59 8.21
C ARG A 545 45.22 -29.57 9.29
N ARG A 546 46.52 -29.86 9.35
CA ARG A 546 47.06 -30.81 10.32
C ARG A 546 46.84 -30.34 11.76
N ALA A 547 47.00 -29.06 12.04
CA ALA A 547 46.71 -28.51 13.36
C ALA A 547 45.22 -28.62 13.75
N THR A 548 44.30 -28.45 12.79
CA THR A 548 42.86 -28.66 13.05
C THR A 548 42.60 -30.12 13.45
N ASP A 549 43.16 -31.09 12.74
CA ASP A 549 42.99 -32.52 13.04
C ASP A 549 43.54 -32.88 14.45
N VAL A 550 44.70 -32.33 14.82
CA VAL A 550 45.33 -32.54 16.15
C VAL A 550 44.47 -31.99 17.30
N LEU A 551 43.77 -30.88 17.05
CA LEU A 551 42.93 -30.20 18.04
C LEU A 551 41.50 -30.74 18.07
N ALA A 552 40.96 -31.21 16.94
CA ALA A 552 39.58 -31.66 16.81
C ALA A 552 39.25 -32.85 17.75
N ASP A 553 40.20 -33.75 17.96
CA ASP A 553 40.04 -34.91 18.85
C ASP A 553 40.36 -34.61 20.32
N TRP A 554 40.60 -33.35 20.69
CA TRP A 554 40.99 -33.00 22.04
C TRP A 554 39.77 -32.69 22.92
N PRO A 555 39.48 -33.46 23.99
CA PRO A 555 38.30 -33.21 24.82
C PRO A 555 38.27 -31.85 25.53
N ALA A 556 39.41 -31.17 25.63
CA ALA A 556 39.48 -29.82 26.19
C ALA A 556 39.02 -28.74 25.20
N ALA A 557 38.95 -29.05 23.90
CA ALA A 557 38.36 -28.21 22.87
C ALA A 557 36.94 -28.69 22.57
N GLU A 558 35.96 -27.82 22.75
CA GLU A 558 34.56 -28.13 22.41
C GLU A 558 34.29 -27.94 20.94
N GLU A 559 34.91 -26.92 20.35
CA GLU A 559 34.77 -26.61 18.94
C GLU A 559 36.13 -26.16 18.38
N VAL A 560 36.47 -26.67 17.20
CA VAL A 560 37.67 -26.31 16.46
C VAL A 560 37.24 -26.01 15.03
N VAL A 561 37.29 -24.73 14.66
CA VAL A 561 36.80 -24.26 13.36
C VAL A 561 37.94 -23.55 12.63
N ARG A 562 38.15 -23.91 11.37
CA ARG A 562 39.16 -23.27 10.52
C ARG A 562 38.56 -22.14 9.69
N TYR A 563 39.05 -20.92 9.91
CA TYR A 563 38.76 -19.72 9.12
C TYR A 563 39.98 -19.34 8.27
N GLY A 564 40.11 -19.94 7.09
CA GLY A 564 41.28 -19.72 6.22
C GLY A 564 42.58 -20.20 6.88
N PRO A 565 43.59 -19.32 7.12
CA PRO A 565 44.84 -19.69 7.78
C PRO A 565 44.74 -19.75 9.31
N VAL A 566 43.66 -19.21 9.90
CA VAL A 566 43.46 -19.15 11.34
C VAL A 566 42.56 -20.30 11.78
N ILE A 567 42.89 -20.94 12.89
CA ILE A 567 42.03 -21.92 13.58
C ILE A 567 41.48 -21.26 14.83
N ARG A 568 40.17 -21.29 15.00
CA ARG A 568 39.46 -20.80 16.17
C ARG A 568 39.11 -22.00 17.05
N VAL A 569 39.50 -21.93 18.32
CA VAL A 569 39.30 -23.01 19.30
C VAL A 569 38.45 -22.48 20.43
N VAL A 570 37.28 -23.09 20.64
CA VAL A 570 36.42 -22.85 21.80
C VAL A 570 36.75 -23.88 22.87
N ALA A 571 37.12 -23.42 24.05
CA ALA A 571 37.41 -24.29 25.17
C ALA A 571 36.16 -24.98 25.72
N ALA A 572 36.27 -26.25 26.08
CA ALA A 572 35.19 -26.99 26.77
C ALA A 572 35.00 -26.53 28.23
N GLY A 573 36.01 -25.87 28.81
CA GLY A 573 36.01 -25.32 30.18
C GLY A 573 37.14 -24.31 30.38
N ASP A 574 37.28 -23.77 31.59
CA ASP A 574 38.23 -22.68 31.90
C ASP A 574 39.69 -23.14 31.98
N ASP A 575 39.93 -24.46 31.98
CA ASP A 575 41.26 -25.05 32.17
C ASP A 575 42.12 -25.04 30.90
N LEU A 576 41.50 -24.82 29.72
CA LEU A 576 42.25 -24.74 28.47
C LEU A 576 42.96 -23.39 28.39
N THR A 577 44.29 -23.42 28.24
CA THR A 577 45.12 -22.21 28.10
C THR A 577 45.78 -22.14 26.74
N ALA A 578 46.16 -20.92 26.31
CA ALA A 578 46.90 -20.71 25.06
C ALA A 578 48.22 -21.50 25.04
N GLU A 579 48.87 -21.65 26.20
CA GLU A 579 50.08 -22.45 26.38
C GLU A 579 49.83 -23.94 26.11
N ALA A 580 48.76 -24.50 26.67
CA ALA A 580 48.42 -25.91 26.46
C ALA A 580 48.12 -26.22 24.98
N ILE A 581 47.46 -25.30 24.27
CA ILE A 581 47.24 -25.42 22.83
C ILE A 581 48.56 -25.42 22.07
N ARG A 582 49.48 -24.48 22.40
CA ARG A 582 50.78 -24.38 21.75
C ARG A 582 51.61 -25.64 21.94
N GLN A 583 51.72 -26.13 23.17
CA GLN A 583 52.46 -27.35 23.51
C GLN A 583 51.92 -28.59 22.79
N ARG A 584 50.59 -28.71 22.69
CA ARG A 584 49.96 -29.84 21.97
C ARG A 584 50.29 -29.81 20.48
N LEU A 585 50.26 -28.64 19.86
CA LEU A 585 50.61 -28.47 18.45
C LEU A 585 52.10 -28.71 18.21
N GLU A 586 52.97 -28.18 19.06
CA GLU A 586 54.42 -28.42 19.00
C GLU A 586 54.76 -29.92 19.10
N ALA A 587 54.11 -30.64 20.02
CA ALA A 587 54.28 -32.10 20.15
C ALA A 587 53.86 -32.88 18.89
N ALA A 588 52.94 -32.33 18.09
CA ALA A 588 52.53 -32.88 16.80
C ALA A 588 53.39 -32.39 15.61
N GLY A 589 54.46 -31.63 15.89
CA GLY A 589 55.35 -31.04 14.90
C GLY A 589 54.74 -29.85 14.17
N GLN A 590 53.85 -29.09 14.83
CA GLN A 590 53.13 -27.95 14.29
C GLN A 590 53.46 -26.68 15.09
N PRO A 591 54.42 -25.86 14.64
CA PRO A 591 54.68 -24.58 15.28
C PRO A 591 53.46 -23.66 15.09
N ALA A 592 52.97 -23.07 16.18
CA ALA A 592 51.79 -22.22 16.13
C ALA A 592 51.90 -21.00 17.04
N SER A 593 51.37 -19.87 16.58
CA SER A 593 51.07 -18.73 17.44
C SER A 593 49.66 -18.89 17.99
N VAL A 594 49.47 -18.68 19.29
CA VAL A 594 48.16 -18.84 19.95
C VAL A 594 47.86 -17.59 20.77
N HIS A 595 46.73 -16.96 20.49
CA HIS A 595 46.26 -15.75 21.19
C HIS A 595 44.84 -15.95 21.72
N VAL A 596 44.55 -15.31 22.85
CA VAL A 596 43.17 -15.26 23.37
C VAL A 596 42.36 -14.33 22.47
N ALA A 597 41.24 -14.82 21.97
CA ALA A 597 40.32 -14.08 21.12
C ALA A 597 39.04 -13.73 21.87
N THR A 598 38.37 -12.65 21.43
CA THR A 598 37.04 -12.31 21.95
C THR A 598 35.96 -13.11 21.21
N PRO A 599 34.92 -13.60 21.91
CA PRO A 599 33.82 -14.29 21.25
C PRO A 599 33.12 -13.40 20.22
N SER A 600 32.78 -13.98 19.08
CA SER A 600 31.98 -13.35 18.04
C SER A 600 30.48 -13.48 18.37
N VAL A 601 29.62 -12.70 17.69
CA VAL A 601 28.17 -12.92 17.78
C VAL A 601 27.78 -14.30 17.22
N GLU A 602 28.55 -14.83 16.27
CA GLU A 602 28.37 -16.17 15.71
C GLU A 602 28.63 -17.27 16.76
N ASP A 603 29.69 -17.15 17.56
CA ASP A 603 30.01 -18.09 18.64
C ASP A 603 28.84 -18.18 19.65
N VAL A 604 28.29 -17.02 20.01
CA VAL A 604 27.12 -16.92 20.90
C VAL A 604 25.89 -17.58 20.27
N PHE A 605 25.64 -17.29 18.99
CA PHE A 605 24.51 -17.85 18.24
C PHE A 605 24.56 -19.39 18.20
N ILE A 606 25.72 -19.96 17.83
CA ILE A 606 25.91 -21.41 17.76
C ILE A 606 25.67 -22.03 19.14
N SER A 607 26.22 -21.41 20.19
CA SER A 607 26.02 -21.87 21.57
C SER A 607 24.54 -21.93 21.96
N PHE A 608 23.75 -20.91 21.62
CA PHE A 608 22.31 -20.92 21.90
C PHE A 608 21.57 -22.01 21.13
N VAL A 609 21.82 -22.14 19.82
CA VAL A 609 21.17 -23.14 18.98
C VAL A 609 21.49 -24.56 19.47
N ASP A 610 22.73 -24.81 19.87
CA ASP A 610 23.16 -26.11 20.37
C ASP A 610 22.59 -26.43 21.75
N ARG A 611 22.56 -25.45 22.67
CA ARG A 611 21.88 -25.63 23.97
C ARG A 611 20.41 -25.99 23.77
N GLU A 612 19.74 -25.33 22.84
CA GLU A 612 18.32 -25.56 22.57
C GLU A 612 18.08 -26.92 21.91
N ARG A 613 18.90 -27.29 20.92
CA ARG A 613 18.85 -28.63 20.29
C ARG A 613 19.08 -29.74 21.31
N LYS A 614 20.08 -29.59 22.18
CA LYS A 614 20.39 -30.58 23.24
C LYS A 614 19.25 -30.69 24.25
N THR A 615 18.64 -29.56 24.64
CA THR A 615 17.49 -29.52 25.55
C THR A 615 16.29 -30.23 24.94
N ARG A 616 15.95 -29.93 23.68
CA ARG A 616 14.86 -30.60 22.97
C ARG A 616 15.10 -32.10 22.80
N LEU A 617 16.31 -32.53 22.44
CA LEU A 617 16.63 -33.94 22.31
C LEU A 617 16.43 -34.67 23.65
N ARG A 618 16.82 -34.05 24.77
CA ARG A 618 16.56 -34.58 26.11
C ARG A 618 15.08 -34.66 26.43
N GLU A 619 14.28 -33.67 26.06
CA GLU A 619 12.83 -33.69 26.25
C GLU A 619 12.16 -34.77 25.40
N GLN A 620 12.55 -34.92 24.14
CA GLN A 620 12.05 -35.98 23.25
C GLN A 620 12.43 -37.37 23.78
N LEU A 621 13.67 -37.56 24.23
CA LEU A 621 14.11 -38.82 24.85
C LEU A 621 13.36 -39.09 26.16
N ARG A 622 13.07 -38.06 26.98
CA ARG A 622 12.24 -38.20 28.19
C ARG A 622 10.80 -38.56 27.85
N ALA A 623 10.20 -37.93 26.84
CA ALA A 623 8.85 -38.23 26.38
C ALA A 623 8.75 -39.66 25.84
N LEU A 624 9.71 -40.08 25.01
CA LEU A 624 9.81 -41.46 24.51
C LEU A 624 10.05 -42.47 25.64
N SER A 625 10.86 -42.13 26.64
CA SER A 625 11.11 -42.99 27.81
C SER A 625 9.86 -43.10 28.70
N ALA A 626 9.06 -42.05 28.79
CA ALA A 626 7.79 -42.03 29.51
C ALA A 626 6.70 -42.84 28.77
N GLU A 627 6.66 -42.79 27.44
CA GLU A 627 5.79 -43.63 26.60
C GLU A 627 6.23 -45.10 26.58
N ALA A 628 7.53 -45.38 26.65
CA ALA A 628 8.10 -46.73 26.64
C ALA A 628 8.00 -47.48 27.99
N GLY A 629 7.43 -46.88 29.05
CA GLY A 629 7.18 -47.58 30.31
C GLY A 629 8.42 -48.07 31.06
N LEU A 630 9.62 -47.54 30.77
CA LEU A 630 10.85 -47.90 31.49
C LEU A 630 10.93 -47.12 32.80
N ARG A 631 10.23 -47.63 33.82
CA ARG A 631 10.58 -47.35 35.22
C ARG A 631 11.95 -47.99 35.48
N SER A 632 12.99 -47.18 35.70
CA SER A 632 14.27 -47.69 36.20
C SER A 632 14.04 -48.31 37.59
N ALA A 633 14.23 -49.62 37.70
CA ALA A 633 14.48 -50.26 38.98
C ALA A 633 15.93 -49.96 39.38
N ARG A 634 16.07 -49.19 40.47
CA ARG A 634 17.23 -48.95 41.37
C ARG A 634 18.63 -48.82 40.77
#